data_AF-A0A953ECW4-F1
#
_entry.id   AF-A0A953ECW4-F1
#
_cell.length_a   1.000
_cell.length_b   1.000
_cell.length_c   1.000
_cell.angle_alpha   90.00
_cell.angle_beta   90.00
_cell.angle_gamma   90.00
#
_symmetry.space_group_name_H-M   'P 1'
#
loop_
_entity.id
_entity.type
_entity.pdbx_description
1 polymer ?
#
loop_
_entity_poly.entity_id
_entity_poly.type
_entity_poly.pdbx_seq_one_letter_code
_entity_poly.pdbx_strand_id
1 'polypeptide(L)'
;MLTASDAPLSPSAPAGGSARISFTAATGDAAIDGLLAGTYWLGTPSFGFPAASGDFGPDYGGPAPDSGFAQASPGQMQAVREILTGNAPDTGGPVMRYGSVASFTLLHPGEAQDAATADLRYAQSADPVTAYTYVPWASAGDGSEAGPSAGDVWFGRNYAPIASPQLGDYGWAVILHETGHALGLKHAQEAGGPAGIGVPTEFDSLEYTAMSYRSVPNGIPGVWTNEGAGYPQTYMTLDIAALQHLYGANFDTNSGDTTYGWSPDTGEMFINGVGQGA
;
A
#
# COMPACT_ATOMS: atom_id res chain seq x y z
N MET A 1 24.56 -18.10 50.76
CA MET A 1 25.89 -17.57 50.39
C MET A 1 26.16 -18.03 48.97
N LEU A 2 25.89 -17.17 47.99
CA LEU A 2 26.52 -17.09 46.67
C LEU A 2 25.85 -15.93 45.92
N THR A 3 26.70 -15.14 45.29
CA THR A 3 26.50 -13.79 44.77
C THR A 3 26.10 -13.79 43.30
N ALA A 4 25.71 -12.61 42.81
CA ALA A 4 25.18 -12.30 41.48
C ALA A 4 26.17 -12.36 40.30
N SER A 5 25.61 -12.10 39.11
CA SER A 5 26.14 -11.94 37.73
C SER A 5 26.11 -13.25 36.90
N ASP A 6 25.57 -13.32 35.68
CA ASP A 6 25.37 -12.31 34.63
C ASP A 6 24.02 -12.45 33.89
N ALA A 7 23.68 -11.37 33.18
CA ALA A 7 22.43 -11.00 32.55
C ALA A 7 21.76 -12.08 31.65
N PRO A 8 20.41 -12.08 31.55
CA PRO A 8 19.77 -12.69 30.40
C PRO A 8 20.15 -11.90 29.15
N LEU A 9 20.65 -12.62 28.16
CA LEU A 9 20.85 -12.15 26.79
C LEU A 9 19.58 -11.40 26.36
N SER A 10 19.73 -10.12 26.01
CA SER A 10 18.72 -9.42 25.25
C SER A 10 18.43 -10.24 24.00
N PRO A 11 17.17 -10.56 23.68
CA PRO A 11 16.85 -10.88 22.30
C PRO A 11 17.24 -9.65 21.50
N SER A 12 18.15 -9.82 20.55
CA SER A 12 18.38 -8.82 19.52
C SER A 12 17.03 -8.52 18.89
N ALA A 13 16.51 -7.31 19.11
CA ALA A 13 15.35 -6.83 18.41
C ALA A 13 15.63 -6.96 16.91
N PRO A 14 14.71 -7.55 16.12
CA PRO A 14 14.85 -7.50 14.68
C PRO A 14 14.86 -6.03 14.24
N ALA A 15 15.60 -5.74 13.17
CA ALA A 15 15.52 -4.47 12.46
C ALA A 15 14.12 -4.39 11.83
N GLY A 16 13.20 -3.69 12.50
CA GLY A 16 11.82 -3.48 12.07
C GLY A 16 11.27 -2.24 12.75
N GLY A 17 10.49 -1.45 12.02
CA GLY A 17 10.05 -0.13 12.43
C GLY A 17 9.17 -0.08 13.70
N SER A 18 8.88 1.14 14.15
CA SER A 18 8.24 1.39 15.44
C SER A 18 6.72 1.12 15.48
N ALA A 19 6.09 0.86 14.32
CA ALA A 19 4.66 0.69 14.25
C ALA A 19 4.23 -0.71 14.73
N ARG A 20 3.16 -0.76 15.52
CA ARG A 20 2.59 -2.01 16.04
C ARG A 20 1.44 -2.49 15.17
N ILE A 21 0.94 -3.69 15.45
CA ILE A 21 -0.22 -4.24 14.76
C ILE A 21 -1.45 -4.14 15.66
N SER A 22 -2.57 -3.73 15.08
CA SER A 22 -3.88 -3.79 15.72
C SER A 22 -4.83 -4.65 14.87
N PHE A 23 -5.90 -5.11 15.50
CA PHE A 23 -6.93 -5.94 14.89
C PHE A 23 -8.19 -5.11 14.70
N THR A 24 -8.81 -5.21 13.53
CA THR A 24 -10.08 -4.54 13.24
C THR A 24 -11.22 -5.53 13.35
N ALA A 25 -12.36 -5.08 13.88
CA ALA A 25 -13.60 -5.85 13.89
C ALA A 25 -14.43 -5.53 12.65
N ALA A 26 -15.43 -6.37 12.36
CA ALA A 26 -16.40 -6.11 11.32
C ALA A 26 -17.20 -4.83 11.66
N THR A 27 -17.42 -4.00 10.66
CA THR A 27 -18.18 -2.75 10.73
C THR A 27 -19.68 -2.98 10.63
N GLY A 28 -20.10 -4.09 10.00
CA GLY A 28 -21.48 -4.37 9.64
C GLY A 28 -21.88 -3.85 8.26
N ASP A 29 -20.96 -3.17 7.55
CA ASP A 29 -21.11 -2.81 6.14
C ASP A 29 -20.31 -3.80 5.28
N ALA A 30 -21.01 -4.58 4.46
CA ALA A 30 -20.39 -5.62 3.63
C ALA A 30 -19.39 -5.06 2.59
N ALA A 31 -19.58 -3.83 2.11
CA ALA A 31 -18.69 -3.22 1.14
C ALA A 31 -17.34 -2.82 1.76
N ILE A 32 -17.36 -2.38 3.02
CA ILE A 32 -16.14 -2.08 3.80
C ILE A 32 -15.51 -3.37 4.32
N ASP A 33 -16.31 -4.22 4.97
CA ASP A 33 -15.85 -5.47 5.59
C ASP A 33 -15.24 -6.43 4.57
N GLY A 34 -15.74 -6.40 3.33
CA GLY A 34 -15.20 -7.12 2.19
C GLY A 34 -13.78 -6.69 1.78
N LEU A 35 -13.28 -5.55 2.25
CA LEU A 35 -11.92 -5.07 1.97
C LEU A 35 -10.96 -5.16 3.16
N LEU A 36 -11.44 -5.42 4.38
CA LEU A 36 -10.56 -5.46 5.56
C LEU A 36 -9.79 -6.78 5.63
N ALA A 37 -8.45 -6.73 5.68
CA ALA A 37 -7.63 -7.94 5.91
C ALA A 37 -7.76 -8.48 7.34
N GLY A 38 -8.16 -7.65 8.29
CA GLY A 38 -8.35 -7.98 9.71
C GLY A 38 -7.28 -7.41 10.64
N THR A 39 -6.16 -6.97 10.08
CA THR A 39 -5.04 -6.35 10.79
C THR A 39 -4.60 -5.07 10.08
N TYR A 40 -4.08 -4.12 10.86
CA TYR A 40 -3.64 -2.82 10.38
C TYR A 40 -2.56 -2.23 11.29
N TRP A 41 -1.89 -1.16 10.85
CA TRP A 41 -0.87 -0.49 11.64
C TRP A 41 -1.47 0.35 12.77
N LEU A 42 -0.99 0.14 13.99
CA LEU A 42 -1.27 1.01 15.12
C LEU A 42 -0.21 2.11 15.19
N GLY A 43 -0.64 3.34 14.93
CA GLY A 43 0.24 4.49 14.74
C GLY A 43 0.52 4.72 13.26
N THR A 44 1.50 5.57 12.96
CA THR A 44 1.84 5.93 11.58
C THR A 44 3.08 5.14 11.14
N PRO A 45 2.95 4.21 10.19
CA PRO A 45 4.10 3.49 9.66
C PRO A 45 4.98 4.43 8.82
N SER A 46 6.29 4.22 8.90
CA SER A 46 7.27 4.78 7.98
C SER A 46 7.41 3.89 6.74
N PHE A 47 7.90 4.46 5.62
CA PHE A 47 8.19 3.69 4.42
C PHE A 47 9.63 3.85 3.95
N GLY A 48 10.15 2.91 3.16
CA GLY A 48 11.51 2.99 2.65
C GLY A 48 11.78 2.06 1.48
N PHE A 49 12.92 2.28 0.83
CA PHE A 49 13.36 1.56 -0.36
C PHE A 49 14.71 0.87 -0.11
N PRO A 50 14.71 -0.33 0.51
CA PRO A 50 15.92 -1.09 0.78
C PRO A 50 16.87 -1.17 -0.41
N ALA A 51 18.17 -1.04 -0.15
CA ALA A 51 19.22 -1.04 -1.17
C ALA A 51 19.96 -2.37 -1.26
N ALA A 52 19.80 -3.25 -0.27
CA ALA A 52 20.36 -4.59 -0.25
C ALA A 52 19.38 -5.61 0.35
N SER A 53 19.52 -6.89 -0.03
CA SER A 53 18.74 -7.97 0.57
C SER A 53 18.95 -8.09 2.09
N GLY A 54 20.14 -7.72 2.58
CA GLY A 54 20.47 -7.72 4.00
C GLY A 54 19.64 -6.76 4.86
N ASP A 55 19.00 -5.76 4.24
CA ASP A 55 18.17 -4.75 4.93
C ASP A 55 16.87 -5.35 5.49
N PHE A 56 16.50 -6.57 5.10
CA PHE A 56 15.31 -7.30 5.58
C PHE A 56 15.59 -8.19 6.79
N GLY A 57 16.86 -8.32 7.17
CA GLY A 57 17.29 -9.16 8.28
C GLY A 57 17.30 -10.67 7.98
N PRO A 58 17.88 -11.48 8.89
CA PRO A 58 18.10 -12.91 8.66
C PRO A 58 16.85 -13.78 8.83
N ASP A 59 15.80 -13.29 9.51
CA ASP A 59 14.63 -14.08 9.91
C ASP A 59 13.37 -13.75 9.09
N TYR A 60 13.54 -13.33 7.84
CA TYR A 60 12.46 -12.82 6.99
C TYR A 60 11.36 -13.85 6.67
N GLY A 61 11.74 -15.13 6.48
CA GLY A 61 10.80 -16.25 6.34
C GLY A 61 10.10 -16.41 4.98
N GLY A 62 10.39 -15.54 4.00
CA GLY A 62 9.85 -15.58 2.62
C GLY A 62 10.87 -15.96 1.54
N PRO A 63 10.42 -16.14 0.27
CA PRO A 63 11.31 -16.42 -0.86
C PRO A 63 12.14 -15.20 -1.31
N ALA A 64 11.58 -13.99 -1.22
CA ALA A 64 12.36 -12.76 -1.16
C ALA A 64 12.82 -12.53 0.30
N PRO A 65 13.93 -11.82 0.56
CA PRO A 65 14.77 -11.07 -0.38
C PRO A 65 15.76 -11.95 -1.18
N ASP A 66 15.88 -13.24 -0.88
CA ASP A 66 16.96 -14.09 -1.41
C ASP A 66 16.77 -14.51 -2.88
N SER A 67 15.57 -14.33 -3.43
CA SER A 67 15.28 -14.55 -4.84
C SER A 67 15.55 -13.30 -5.69
N GLY A 68 16.82 -13.11 -6.08
CA GLY A 68 17.20 -12.16 -7.13
C GLY A 68 16.89 -10.69 -6.83
N PHE A 69 17.09 -10.25 -5.58
CA PHE A 69 16.89 -8.88 -5.11
C PHE A 69 17.37 -7.80 -6.09
N ALA A 70 16.56 -6.75 -6.21
CA ALA A 70 16.98 -5.44 -6.68
C ALA A 70 16.25 -4.36 -5.89
N GLN A 71 16.86 -3.19 -5.74
CA GLN A 71 16.17 -2.03 -5.20
C GLN A 71 15.00 -1.63 -6.12
N ALA A 72 13.96 -1.02 -5.55
CA ALA A 72 12.88 -0.41 -6.34
C ALA A 72 13.46 0.56 -7.39
N SER A 73 12.86 0.63 -8.58
CA SER A 73 13.29 1.58 -9.62
C SER A 73 12.96 3.03 -9.21
N PRO A 74 13.61 4.04 -9.79
CA PRO A 74 13.25 5.44 -9.52
C PRO A 74 11.75 5.73 -9.74
N GLY A 75 11.15 5.17 -10.81
CA GLY A 75 9.71 5.32 -11.07
C GLY A 75 8.82 4.66 -10.01
N GLN A 76 9.22 3.49 -9.50
CA GLN A 76 8.52 2.83 -8.39
C GLN A 76 8.62 3.65 -7.10
N MET A 77 9.82 4.15 -6.78
CA MET A 77 10.01 4.98 -5.59
C MET A 77 9.16 6.25 -5.64
N GLN A 78 9.13 6.91 -6.79
CA GLN A 78 8.30 8.08 -7.02
C GLN A 78 6.81 7.75 -6.85
N ALA A 79 6.31 6.69 -7.50
CA ALA A 79 4.91 6.28 -7.39
C ALA A 79 4.50 6.01 -5.93
N VAL A 80 5.34 5.30 -5.15
CA VAL A 80 5.09 5.04 -3.73
C VAL A 80 5.01 6.35 -2.93
N ARG A 81 5.92 7.30 -3.15
CA ARG A 81 5.88 8.61 -2.49
C ARG A 81 4.61 9.38 -2.82
N GLU A 82 4.19 9.37 -4.07
CA GLU A 82 2.96 10.02 -4.53
C GLU A 82 1.72 9.36 -3.89
N ILE A 83 1.61 8.03 -3.94
CA ILE A 83 0.50 7.27 -3.36
C ILE A 83 0.39 7.49 -1.84
N LEU A 84 1.50 7.42 -1.11
CA LEU A 84 1.48 7.53 0.35
C LEU A 84 1.34 8.99 0.82
N THR A 85 2.05 9.92 0.19
CA THR A 85 2.26 11.27 0.74
C THR A 85 1.77 12.40 -0.17
N GLY A 86 1.54 12.14 -1.46
CA GLY A 86 1.26 13.16 -2.47
C GLY A 86 2.48 13.98 -2.87
N ASN A 87 3.69 13.59 -2.41
CA ASN A 87 4.94 14.25 -2.76
C ASN A 87 5.59 13.56 -3.96
N ALA A 88 6.02 14.35 -4.94
CA ALA A 88 6.86 13.92 -6.06
C ALA A 88 8.15 14.74 -6.11
N PRO A 89 9.21 14.30 -5.40
CA PRO A 89 10.49 15.01 -5.41
C PRO A 89 11.18 14.96 -6.78
N ASP A 90 10.86 13.98 -7.62
CA ASP A 90 11.44 13.75 -8.94
C ASP A 90 10.50 14.32 -10.04
N THR A 91 10.73 15.55 -10.49
CA THR A 91 9.76 16.29 -11.32
C THR A 91 9.96 16.14 -12.84
N GLY A 92 10.03 14.90 -13.33
CA GLY A 92 10.22 14.60 -14.76
C GLY A 92 8.94 14.34 -15.57
N GLY A 93 7.77 14.21 -14.93
CA GLY A 93 6.53 13.77 -15.56
C GLY A 93 5.26 14.23 -14.82
N PRO A 94 4.08 13.70 -15.19
CA PRO A 94 2.82 13.94 -14.49
C PRO A 94 2.93 13.53 -13.02
N VAL A 95 2.34 14.32 -12.12
CA VAL A 95 2.44 14.12 -10.66
C VAL A 95 1.04 14.03 -10.07
N MET A 96 0.74 12.94 -9.36
CA MET A 96 -0.45 12.87 -8.52
C MET A 96 -0.25 13.74 -7.28
N ARG A 97 -1.00 14.85 -7.20
CA ARG A 97 -0.94 15.79 -6.07
C ARG A 97 -2.12 15.63 -5.10
N TYR A 98 -3.12 14.81 -5.46
CA TYR A 98 -4.34 14.61 -4.69
C TYR A 98 -4.80 13.16 -4.77
N GLY A 99 -5.35 12.64 -3.67
CA GLY A 99 -5.78 11.25 -3.57
C GLY A 99 -4.72 10.33 -2.95
N SER A 100 -3.66 10.91 -2.37
CA SER A 100 -2.70 10.17 -1.54
C SER A 100 -3.30 9.76 -0.20
N VAL A 101 -2.75 8.73 0.43
CA VAL A 101 -3.20 8.23 1.74
C VAL A 101 -3.22 9.34 2.79
N ALA A 102 -2.16 10.17 2.83
CA ALA A 102 -2.08 11.32 3.73
C ALA A 102 -3.12 12.42 3.46
N SER A 103 -3.68 12.47 2.24
CA SER A 103 -4.69 13.47 1.89
C SER A 103 -6.09 13.10 2.40
N PHE A 104 -6.44 11.82 2.53
CA PHE A 104 -7.80 11.41 2.96
C PHE A 104 -7.84 10.65 4.28
N THR A 105 -6.70 10.27 4.87
CA THR A 105 -6.61 9.65 6.21
C THR A 105 -5.76 10.46 7.17
N LEU A 106 -5.86 10.18 8.48
CA LEU A 106 -4.94 10.74 9.49
C LEU A 106 -3.54 10.08 9.50
N LEU A 107 -3.29 9.16 8.56
CA LEU A 107 -2.01 8.48 8.43
C LEU A 107 -1.09 9.35 7.57
N HIS A 108 0.04 9.78 8.12
CA HIS A 108 1.04 10.61 7.44
C HIS A 108 2.39 9.88 7.35
N PRO A 109 2.54 8.87 6.46
CA PRO A 109 3.78 8.11 6.37
C PRO A 109 4.96 9.02 6.03
N GLY A 110 6.06 8.85 6.74
CA GLY A 110 7.34 9.48 6.41
C GLY A 110 8.28 8.48 5.76
N GLU A 111 9.10 8.94 4.81
CA GLU A 111 10.21 8.13 4.30
C GLU A 111 11.28 8.01 5.40
N ALA A 112 11.64 6.78 5.74
CA ALA A 112 12.65 6.50 6.75
C ALA A 112 14.03 6.91 6.24
N GLN A 113 14.86 7.46 7.14
CA GLN A 113 16.26 7.77 6.82
C GLN A 113 17.08 6.51 6.52
N ASP A 114 16.78 5.43 7.25
CA ASP A 114 17.32 4.11 7.02
C ASP A 114 16.18 3.17 6.60
N ALA A 115 16.20 2.78 5.33
CA ALA A 115 15.17 1.91 4.75
C ALA A 115 15.12 0.52 5.40
N ALA A 116 16.20 0.05 6.05
CA ALA A 116 16.20 -1.21 6.80
C ALA A 116 15.31 -1.15 8.06
N THR A 117 14.99 0.07 8.53
CA THR A 117 14.13 0.31 9.70
C THR A 117 12.71 0.72 9.35
N ALA A 118 12.37 0.82 8.07
CA ALA A 118 11.03 1.21 7.64
C ALA A 118 10.00 0.11 7.98
N ASP A 119 8.78 0.53 8.26
CA ASP A 119 7.64 -0.39 8.49
C ASP A 119 7.08 -0.93 7.17
N LEU A 120 7.01 -0.08 6.13
CA LEU A 120 6.65 -0.47 4.77
C LEU A 120 7.90 -0.45 3.89
N ARG A 121 8.38 -1.62 3.45
CA ARG A 121 9.56 -1.68 2.58
C ARG A 121 9.18 -2.11 1.16
N TYR A 122 9.70 -1.39 0.19
CA TYR A 122 9.41 -1.61 -1.23
C TYR A 122 10.69 -1.99 -1.98
N ALA A 123 10.70 -3.17 -2.59
CA ALA A 123 11.85 -3.68 -3.34
C ALA A 123 11.41 -4.57 -4.51
N GLN A 124 12.37 -5.02 -5.32
CA GLN A 124 12.15 -5.97 -6.41
C GLN A 124 12.71 -7.35 -6.07
N SER A 125 12.05 -8.38 -6.57
CA SER A 125 12.50 -9.77 -6.51
C SER A 125 12.25 -10.48 -7.85
N ALA A 126 13.01 -11.53 -8.13
CA ALA A 126 12.77 -12.44 -9.23
C ALA A 126 11.65 -13.46 -8.94
N ASP A 127 11.11 -13.48 -7.71
CA ASP A 127 10.04 -14.40 -7.28
C ASP A 127 8.67 -14.09 -7.91
N PRO A 128 8.11 -12.86 -7.81
CA PRO A 128 6.86 -12.53 -8.49
C PRO A 128 7.06 -12.21 -9.98
N VAL A 129 6.07 -12.59 -10.79
CA VAL A 129 5.95 -12.08 -12.17
C VAL A 129 5.53 -10.60 -12.15
N THR A 130 4.51 -10.25 -11.37
CA THR A 130 3.98 -8.89 -11.25
C THR A 130 4.37 -8.28 -9.91
N ALA A 131 3.68 -8.60 -8.82
CA ALA A 131 4.03 -8.17 -7.47
C ALA A 131 3.33 -9.04 -6.43
N TYR A 132 3.71 -8.89 -5.17
CA TYR A 132 2.90 -9.27 -4.02
C TYR A 132 3.27 -8.41 -2.80
N THR A 133 2.41 -8.48 -1.80
CA THR A 133 2.60 -7.79 -0.52
C THR A 133 2.29 -8.71 0.64
N TYR A 134 3.07 -8.59 1.71
CA TYR A 134 2.70 -9.10 3.02
C TYR A 134 1.83 -8.06 3.73
N VAL A 135 0.53 -8.36 3.90
CA VAL A 135 -0.36 -7.52 4.71
C VAL A 135 0.19 -7.35 6.14
N PRO A 136 -0.17 -6.28 6.87
CA PRO A 136 0.26 -6.11 8.27
C PRO A 136 -0.10 -7.36 9.08
N TRP A 137 0.86 -7.95 9.78
CA TRP A 137 0.61 -9.13 10.60
C TRP A 137 1.52 -9.10 11.82
N ALA A 138 1.07 -9.71 12.92
CA ALA A 138 1.79 -9.67 14.19
C ALA A 138 2.60 -10.94 14.41
N SER A 139 3.89 -10.81 14.75
CA SER A 139 4.73 -11.94 15.19
C SER A 139 4.33 -12.43 16.58
N ALA A 140 3.85 -11.51 17.43
CA ALA A 140 3.28 -11.78 18.74
C ALA A 140 1.74 -11.74 18.69
N GLY A 141 1.07 -12.69 19.34
CA GLY A 141 -0.39 -12.81 19.31
C GLY A 141 -1.16 -11.63 19.92
N ASP A 142 -0.48 -10.70 20.60
CA ASP A 142 -1.05 -9.49 21.17
C ASP A 142 -0.86 -8.23 20.30
N GLY A 143 -0.23 -8.36 19.12
CA GLY A 143 0.02 -7.23 18.21
C GLY A 143 1.17 -6.31 18.65
N SER A 144 1.87 -6.64 19.74
CA SER A 144 2.95 -5.81 20.28
C SER A 144 4.15 -5.67 19.34
N GLU A 145 4.31 -6.64 18.43
CA GLU A 145 5.39 -6.70 17.45
C GLU A 145 4.81 -7.04 16.06
N ALA A 146 5.18 -6.24 15.07
CA ALA A 146 4.93 -6.56 13.67
C ALA A 146 5.85 -7.70 13.24
N GLY A 147 5.34 -8.56 12.36
CA GLY A 147 6.13 -9.60 11.74
C GLY A 147 7.27 -9.04 10.90
N PRO A 148 8.39 -9.76 10.75
CA PRO A 148 9.58 -9.26 10.06
C PRO A 148 9.35 -8.98 8.57
N SER A 149 8.25 -9.44 7.98
CA SER A 149 7.84 -9.15 6.60
C SER A 149 6.59 -8.28 6.50
N ALA A 150 5.95 -7.93 7.61
CA ALA A 150 4.70 -7.19 7.60
C ALA A 150 4.87 -5.84 6.89
N GLY A 151 4.03 -5.54 5.91
CA GLY A 151 4.08 -4.30 5.13
C GLY A 151 5.03 -4.31 3.94
N ASP A 152 5.77 -5.39 3.73
CA ASP A 152 6.75 -5.44 2.65
C ASP A 152 6.11 -5.78 1.31
N VAL A 153 6.51 -5.01 0.30
CA VAL A 153 6.03 -5.06 -1.07
C VAL A 153 7.17 -5.48 -2.00
N TRP A 154 6.91 -6.52 -2.78
CA TRP A 154 7.86 -7.10 -3.72
C TRP A 154 7.35 -6.96 -5.15
N PHE A 155 8.03 -6.12 -5.95
CA PHE A 155 7.78 -5.98 -7.37
C PHE A 155 8.57 -7.00 -8.20
N GLY A 156 7.97 -7.46 -9.29
CA GLY A 156 8.59 -8.38 -10.25
C GLY A 156 9.73 -7.71 -11.00
N ARG A 157 10.95 -8.20 -10.80
CA ARG A 157 12.16 -7.61 -11.38
C ARG A 157 12.17 -7.56 -12.92
N ASN A 158 11.50 -8.50 -13.57
CA ASN A 158 11.54 -8.68 -15.03
C ASN A 158 10.26 -8.24 -15.74
N TYR A 159 9.46 -7.37 -15.11
CA TYR A 159 8.20 -6.89 -15.69
C TYR A 159 8.27 -5.39 -15.98
N ALA A 160 8.46 -5.05 -17.27
CA ALA A 160 8.69 -3.66 -17.68
C ALA A 160 7.58 -2.68 -17.27
N PRO A 161 6.26 -3.02 -17.34
CA PRO A 161 5.20 -2.08 -16.98
C PRO A 161 5.28 -1.54 -15.54
N ILE A 162 5.66 -2.37 -14.57
CA ILE A 162 5.77 -1.93 -13.17
C ILE A 162 7.12 -1.28 -12.86
N ALA A 163 8.13 -1.42 -13.73
CA ALA A 163 9.45 -0.84 -13.51
C ALA A 163 9.50 0.66 -13.85
N SER A 164 8.55 1.16 -14.64
CA SER A 164 8.41 2.57 -15.00
C SER A 164 6.93 2.98 -15.01
N PRO A 165 6.25 2.88 -13.85
CA PRO A 165 4.80 3.13 -13.74
C PRO A 165 4.48 4.57 -14.14
N GLN A 166 3.39 4.77 -14.86
CA GLN A 166 2.83 6.09 -15.19
C GLN A 166 1.40 6.19 -14.68
N LEU A 167 0.99 7.39 -14.28
CA LEU A 167 -0.35 7.61 -13.74
C LEU A 167 -1.43 7.09 -14.71
N GLY A 168 -2.32 6.22 -14.20
CA GLY A 168 -3.42 5.65 -14.97
C GLY A 168 -3.07 4.41 -15.80
N ASP A 169 -1.80 3.99 -15.81
CA ASP A 169 -1.39 2.73 -16.44
C ASP A 169 -1.50 1.53 -15.48
N TYR A 170 -1.28 0.34 -16.04
CA TYR A 170 -1.29 -0.92 -15.29
C TYR A 170 -0.23 -0.95 -14.18
N GLY A 171 0.98 -0.45 -14.45
CA GLY A 171 2.08 -0.49 -13.51
C GLY A 171 1.81 0.36 -12.27
N TRP A 172 1.24 1.55 -12.47
CA TRP A 172 0.77 2.42 -11.39
C TRP A 172 -0.32 1.75 -10.56
N ALA A 173 -1.33 1.18 -11.22
CA ALA A 173 -2.43 0.52 -10.52
C ALA A 173 -1.97 -0.68 -9.69
N VAL A 174 -0.97 -1.43 -10.15
CA VAL A 174 -0.35 -2.50 -9.33
C VAL A 174 0.32 -1.91 -8.09
N ILE A 175 1.09 -0.82 -8.20
CA ILE A 175 1.75 -0.23 -7.03
C ILE A 175 0.72 0.32 -6.04
N LEU A 176 -0.37 0.93 -6.54
CA LEU A 176 -1.50 1.39 -5.73
C LEU A 176 -2.17 0.21 -4.99
N HIS A 177 -2.40 -0.90 -5.70
CA HIS A 177 -2.98 -2.13 -5.17
C HIS A 177 -2.13 -2.74 -4.06
N GLU A 178 -0.84 -2.97 -4.33
CA GLU A 178 0.09 -3.53 -3.37
C GLU A 178 0.27 -2.64 -2.14
N THR A 179 0.29 -1.32 -2.34
CA THR A 179 0.31 -0.37 -1.20
C THR A 179 -0.98 -0.46 -0.38
N GLY A 180 -2.13 -0.78 -1.00
CA GLY A 180 -3.38 -1.02 -0.29
C GLY A 180 -3.29 -2.25 0.62
N HIS A 181 -2.68 -3.33 0.13
CA HIS A 181 -2.36 -4.49 0.95
C HIS A 181 -1.42 -4.17 2.11
N ALA A 182 -0.35 -3.40 1.86
CA ALA A 182 0.61 -2.98 2.87
C ALA A 182 -0.04 -2.16 4.00
N LEU A 183 -1.20 -1.53 3.71
CA LEU A 183 -2.01 -0.77 4.65
C LEU A 183 -3.17 -1.57 5.25
N GLY A 184 -3.31 -2.87 4.95
CA GLY A 184 -4.30 -3.76 5.59
C GLY A 184 -5.59 -3.98 4.80
N LEU A 185 -5.61 -3.66 3.51
CA LEU A 185 -6.71 -4.08 2.63
C LEU A 185 -6.45 -5.50 2.10
N LYS A 186 -7.51 -6.25 1.79
CA LYS A 186 -7.46 -7.53 1.07
C LYS A 186 -8.14 -7.41 -0.29
N HIS A 187 -8.00 -8.44 -1.13
CA HIS A 187 -8.66 -8.47 -2.42
C HIS A 187 -10.18 -8.41 -2.27
N ALA A 188 -10.84 -7.72 -3.19
CA ALA A 188 -12.29 -7.52 -3.14
C ALA A 188 -13.06 -8.85 -3.23
N GLN A 189 -12.64 -9.76 -4.11
CA GLN A 189 -13.29 -11.06 -4.32
C GLN A 189 -13.01 -12.12 -3.23
N GLU A 190 -11.99 -11.89 -2.40
CA GLU A 190 -11.51 -12.89 -1.44
C GLU A 190 -12.45 -12.98 -0.24
N ALA A 191 -12.90 -14.18 0.13
CA ALA A 191 -13.56 -14.37 1.42
C ALA A 191 -12.51 -14.42 2.54
N GLY A 192 -12.69 -13.62 3.58
CA GLY A 192 -11.74 -13.54 4.69
C GLY A 192 -11.97 -12.31 5.55
N GLY A 193 -10.94 -11.88 6.27
CA GLY A 193 -11.03 -10.71 7.13
C GLY A 193 -12.00 -10.89 8.31
N PRO A 194 -12.36 -9.79 8.99
CA PRO A 194 -13.12 -9.86 10.24
C PRO A 194 -14.57 -10.34 10.06
N ALA A 195 -15.12 -10.21 8.86
CA ALA A 195 -16.48 -10.66 8.53
C ALA A 195 -16.51 -11.98 7.74
N GLY A 196 -15.37 -12.50 7.28
CA GLY A 196 -15.31 -13.75 6.50
C GLY A 196 -15.95 -13.65 5.11
N ILE A 197 -16.03 -12.45 4.52
CA ILE A 197 -16.73 -12.19 3.25
C ILE A 197 -15.83 -11.43 2.27
N GLY A 198 -16.20 -11.46 0.99
CA GLY A 198 -15.71 -10.54 -0.03
C GLY A 198 -16.66 -9.34 -0.20
N VAL A 199 -16.22 -8.35 -0.97
CA VAL A 199 -17.04 -7.21 -1.40
C VAL A 199 -18.24 -7.73 -2.21
N PRO A 200 -19.45 -7.16 -2.04
CA PRO A 200 -20.60 -7.50 -2.89
C PRO A 200 -20.25 -7.35 -4.37
N THR A 201 -20.72 -8.28 -5.19
CA THR A 201 -20.31 -8.41 -6.61
C THR A 201 -20.58 -7.17 -7.46
N GLU A 202 -21.59 -6.38 -7.11
CA GLU A 202 -21.94 -5.10 -7.75
C GLU A 202 -20.89 -4.01 -7.50
N PHE A 203 -20.08 -4.15 -6.45
CA PHE A 203 -18.99 -3.24 -6.10
C PHE A 203 -17.59 -3.88 -6.23
N ASP A 204 -17.49 -5.14 -6.63
CA ASP A 204 -16.23 -5.81 -6.94
C ASP A 204 -15.76 -5.40 -8.35
N SER A 205 -15.19 -4.20 -8.48
CA SER A 205 -14.50 -3.74 -9.69
C SER A 205 -13.56 -2.57 -9.43
N LEU A 206 -12.67 -2.30 -10.38
CA LEU A 206 -11.79 -1.11 -10.38
C LEU A 206 -12.55 0.23 -10.38
N GLU A 207 -13.86 0.25 -10.62
CA GLU A 207 -14.70 1.44 -10.44
C GLU A 207 -14.90 1.81 -8.97
N TYR A 208 -14.85 0.82 -8.07
CA TYR A 208 -15.16 0.98 -6.64
C TYR A 208 -13.96 0.73 -5.73
N THR A 209 -13.03 -0.14 -6.14
CA THR A 209 -11.84 -0.51 -5.36
C THR A 209 -10.68 -0.93 -6.26
N ALA A 210 -9.50 -0.35 -6.00
CA ALA A 210 -8.25 -0.78 -6.60
C ALA A 210 -7.87 -2.22 -6.22
N MET A 211 -8.49 -2.78 -5.16
CA MET A 211 -8.27 -4.15 -4.69
C MET A 211 -9.01 -5.22 -5.52
N SER A 212 -9.79 -4.81 -6.51
CA SER A 212 -10.54 -5.75 -7.36
C SER A 212 -9.70 -6.31 -8.51
N TYR A 213 -9.92 -7.59 -8.78
CA TYR A 213 -9.39 -8.26 -9.96
C TYR A 213 -10.28 -8.09 -11.21
N ARG A 214 -11.34 -7.30 -11.13
CA ARG A 214 -12.29 -7.06 -12.23
C ARG A 214 -12.20 -5.62 -12.73
N SER A 215 -12.08 -5.46 -14.04
CA SER A 215 -12.10 -4.13 -14.67
C SER A 215 -13.43 -3.40 -14.51
N VAL A 216 -14.54 -4.14 -14.51
CA VAL A 216 -15.90 -3.61 -14.50
C VAL A 216 -16.79 -4.45 -13.57
N PRO A 217 -17.89 -3.89 -13.04
CA PRO A 217 -18.83 -4.64 -12.21
C PRO A 217 -19.31 -5.90 -12.90
N ASN A 218 -19.32 -7.04 -12.19
CA ASN A 218 -19.67 -8.35 -12.74
C ASN A 218 -18.78 -8.84 -13.91
N GLY A 219 -17.60 -8.23 -14.14
CA GLY A 219 -16.62 -8.66 -15.14
C GLY A 219 -15.96 -10.00 -14.80
N ILE A 220 -14.98 -10.45 -15.59
CA ILE A 220 -14.21 -11.68 -15.28
C ILE A 220 -13.02 -11.29 -14.37
N PRO A 221 -12.75 -12.02 -13.27
CA PRO A 221 -11.65 -11.68 -12.39
C PRO A 221 -10.32 -12.19 -12.97
N GLY A 222 -9.23 -11.48 -12.69
CA GLY A 222 -7.86 -11.90 -12.98
C GLY A 222 -7.37 -11.53 -14.38
N VAL A 223 -8.18 -10.80 -15.14
CA VAL A 223 -7.79 -10.22 -16.43
C VAL A 223 -8.29 -8.79 -16.45
N TRP A 224 -7.40 -7.83 -16.14
CA TRP A 224 -7.74 -6.44 -16.38
C TRP A 224 -7.71 -6.16 -17.89
N THR A 225 -8.80 -5.58 -18.38
CA THR A 225 -9.03 -5.27 -19.80
C THR A 225 -9.23 -3.78 -20.04
N ASN A 226 -8.86 -2.93 -19.08
CA ASN A 226 -8.90 -1.47 -19.24
C ASN A 226 -7.94 -1.05 -20.37
N GLU A 227 -8.30 0.02 -21.07
CA GLU A 227 -7.41 0.70 -22.00
C GLU A 227 -6.16 1.24 -21.29
N GLY A 228 -5.12 1.60 -22.04
CA GLY A 228 -3.78 1.88 -21.50
C GLY A 228 -3.70 2.95 -20.40
N ALA A 229 -4.65 3.90 -20.36
CA ALA A 229 -4.74 4.95 -19.34
C ALA A 229 -6.05 4.87 -18.51
N GLY A 230 -6.74 3.73 -18.57
CA GLY A 230 -8.05 3.53 -17.95
C GLY A 230 -7.99 2.91 -16.55
N TYR A 231 -6.81 2.80 -15.94
CA TYR A 231 -6.64 2.20 -14.62
C TYR A 231 -6.77 3.25 -13.49
N PRO A 232 -7.11 2.84 -12.26
CA PRO A 232 -7.20 3.76 -11.12
C PRO A 232 -5.91 4.55 -10.92
N GLN A 233 -6.03 5.88 -10.92
CA GLN A 233 -4.95 6.82 -10.62
C GLN A 233 -4.77 7.04 -9.11
N THR A 234 -5.85 6.85 -8.35
CA THR A 234 -5.94 7.05 -6.91
C THR A 234 -6.79 5.95 -6.31
N TYR A 235 -6.77 5.83 -4.98
CA TYR A 235 -7.72 4.96 -4.28
C TYR A 235 -9.17 5.32 -4.61
N MET A 236 -10.00 4.29 -4.80
CA MET A 236 -11.40 4.43 -5.19
C MET A 236 -12.30 4.53 -3.95
N THR A 237 -13.59 4.75 -4.15
CA THR A 237 -14.55 5.07 -3.07
C THR A 237 -14.51 4.07 -1.91
N LEU A 238 -14.46 2.76 -2.17
CA LEU A 238 -14.43 1.75 -1.10
C LEU A 238 -13.06 1.63 -0.44
N ASP A 239 -11.97 1.86 -1.19
CA ASP A 239 -10.63 1.89 -0.61
C ASP A 239 -10.50 3.05 0.38
N ILE A 240 -10.98 4.24 0.01
CA ILE A 240 -11.01 5.42 0.87
C ILE A 240 -11.83 5.13 2.12
N ALA A 241 -13.03 4.57 2.00
CA ALA A 241 -13.89 4.24 3.13
C ALA A 241 -13.23 3.22 4.08
N ALA A 242 -12.63 2.16 3.54
CA ALA A 242 -11.95 1.14 4.34
C ALA A 242 -10.69 1.67 5.03
N LEU A 243 -9.87 2.46 4.34
CA LEU A 243 -8.67 3.08 4.93
C LEU A 243 -9.04 4.16 5.96
N GLN A 244 -10.10 4.93 5.75
CA GLN A 244 -10.61 5.88 6.76
C GLN A 244 -11.19 5.16 7.98
N HIS A 245 -11.78 3.97 7.81
CA HIS A 245 -12.18 3.13 8.94
C HIS A 245 -10.98 2.67 9.77
N LEU A 246 -9.89 2.27 9.11
CA LEU A 246 -8.67 1.81 9.79
C LEU A 246 -7.89 2.95 10.47
N TYR A 247 -7.79 4.11 9.79
CA TYR A 247 -6.82 5.15 10.14
C TYR A 247 -7.44 6.51 10.48
N GLY A 248 -8.77 6.63 10.42
CA GLY A 248 -9.49 7.89 10.60
C GLY A 248 -9.47 8.77 9.37
N ALA A 249 -10.54 9.53 9.17
CA ALA A 249 -10.68 10.47 8.06
C ALA A 249 -9.95 11.80 8.32
N ASN A 250 -9.24 12.29 7.31
CA ASN A 250 -8.68 13.63 7.30
C ASN A 250 -9.73 14.62 6.76
N PHE A 251 -10.18 15.53 7.62
CA PHE A 251 -11.15 16.56 7.27
C PHE A 251 -10.50 17.91 6.90
N ASP A 252 -9.17 18.02 6.93
CA ASP A 252 -8.44 19.27 6.66
C ASP A 252 -8.19 19.47 5.16
N THR A 253 -7.94 18.39 4.42
CA THR A 253 -7.71 18.42 2.98
C THR A 253 -8.94 18.95 2.24
N ASN A 254 -8.75 20.01 1.44
CA ASN A 254 -9.82 20.64 0.65
C ASN A 254 -11.06 21.01 1.49
N SER A 255 -10.86 21.41 2.74
CA SER A 255 -11.90 21.76 3.72
C SER A 255 -12.69 23.05 3.43
N GLY A 256 -12.25 23.83 2.44
CA GLY A 256 -12.96 25.01 1.94
C GLY A 256 -13.55 24.79 0.55
N ASP A 257 -13.98 25.88 -0.08
CA ASP A 257 -14.51 25.84 -1.45
C ASP A 257 -13.45 25.30 -2.41
N THR A 258 -13.77 24.16 -3.04
CA THR A 258 -12.87 23.46 -3.94
C THR A 258 -13.58 23.21 -5.27
N THR A 259 -12.95 23.62 -6.37
CA THR A 259 -13.45 23.34 -7.72
C THR A 259 -12.64 22.20 -8.34
N TYR A 260 -13.36 21.16 -8.77
CA TYR A 260 -12.81 20.06 -9.54
C TYR A 260 -13.20 20.23 -11.01
N GLY A 261 -12.25 20.00 -11.92
CA GLY A 261 -12.48 20.08 -13.36
C GLY A 261 -11.61 19.07 -14.10
N TRP A 262 -11.96 18.80 -15.35
CA TRP A 262 -11.22 17.87 -16.20
C TRP A 262 -10.94 18.50 -17.57
N SER A 263 -9.74 18.26 -18.09
CA SER A 263 -9.41 18.61 -19.46
C SER A 263 -10.20 17.70 -20.42
N PRO A 264 -11.00 18.26 -21.36
CA PRO A 264 -11.70 17.45 -22.34
C PRO A 264 -10.74 16.81 -23.37
N ASP A 265 -9.52 17.34 -23.50
CA ASP A 265 -8.53 16.87 -24.48
C ASP A 265 -7.64 15.77 -23.93
N THR A 266 -7.30 15.83 -22.63
CA THR A 266 -6.33 14.93 -21.98
C THR A 266 -6.92 14.08 -20.87
N GLY A 267 -8.12 14.39 -20.37
CA GLY A 267 -8.70 13.74 -19.20
C GLY A 267 -8.07 14.15 -17.86
N GLU A 268 -7.02 14.99 -17.87
CA GLU A 268 -6.34 15.45 -16.65
C GLU A 268 -7.31 16.12 -15.68
N MET A 269 -7.26 15.70 -14.41
CA MET A 269 -8.00 16.35 -13.33
C MET A 269 -7.29 17.62 -12.88
N PHE A 270 -8.08 18.66 -12.58
CA PHE A 270 -7.64 19.92 -12.01
C PHE A 270 -8.36 20.17 -10.69
N ILE A 271 -7.61 20.59 -9.67
CA ILE A 271 -8.15 21.07 -8.40
C ILE A 271 -7.78 22.54 -8.26
N ASN A 272 -8.77 23.41 -8.18
CA ASN A 272 -8.58 24.87 -8.12
C ASN A 272 -7.65 25.38 -9.24
N GLY A 273 -7.76 24.78 -10.43
CA GLY A 273 -6.94 25.11 -11.62
C GLY A 273 -5.53 24.51 -11.63
N VAL A 274 -5.15 23.71 -10.64
CA VAL A 274 -3.86 23.00 -10.58
C VAL A 274 -4.02 21.58 -11.10
N GLY A 275 -3.27 21.23 -12.14
CA GLY A 275 -3.27 19.89 -12.73
C GLY A 275 -2.75 18.81 -11.76
N GLN A 276 -3.38 17.65 -11.83
CA GLN A 276 -3.12 16.48 -10.96
C GLN A 276 -2.42 15.34 -11.72
N GLY A 277 -1.95 15.61 -12.94
CA GLY A 277 -1.30 14.62 -13.81
C GLY A 277 -2.28 13.87 -14.71
N ALA A 278 -1.79 13.50 -15.90
CA ALA A 278 -2.42 12.61 -16.89
C ALA A 278 -1.37 11.96 -17.77
#